data_AF-A0A971Q9X7-F1
#
_entry.id   AF-A0A971Q9X7-F1
#
_cell.length_a   1.000
_cell.length_b   1.000
_cell.length_c   1.000
_cell.angle_alpha   90.00
_cell.angle_beta   90.00
_cell.angle_gamma   90.00
#
_symmetry.space_group_name_H-M   'P 1'
#
loop_
_entity.id
_entity.type
_entity.pdbx_description
1 polymer ?
#
loop_
_entity_poly.entity_id
_entity_poly.type
_entity_poly.pdbx_seq_one_letter_code
_entity_poly.pdbx_strand_id
1 'polypeptide(L)'
;MQVTDRAIFRPGVIYVPPSNHHLLVNRTEVAAVFGPRENRSRPSIDTLFRSAAAYNGTRVIAILLTGYLNDGVNGLAAVKQCGGVAMVQSPQEADAPDLPENAIRQVDVDQVLTLEQVAAEIRRIAGAPVDQPVVNVPEEIMEEVKFSEHQVPDLDRMDALGDRTPYTCPECGGTLWNVKGRDPAGHYVCHTGHSFTIESFLSGQAEVIENSLWAAVRYLQERANVLKKLSTDARTRGKESTTADFEQRMDEMKKHALIIRRFIMSGIFSAADTPKPAATG
;
A
#
# COMPACT_ATOMS: atom_id res chain seq x y z
N MET A 1 -14.05 -3.86 19.99
CA MET A 1 -12.91 -3.69 20.92
C MET A 1 -11.70 -3.29 20.11
N GLN A 2 -11.11 -2.13 20.39
CA GLN A 2 -9.84 -1.75 19.76
C GLN A 2 -8.71 -2.58 20.37
N VAL A 3 -7.85 -3.15 19.53
CA VAL A 3 -6.70 -3.95 19.99
C VAL A 3 -5.52 -3.01 20.21
N THR A 4 -4.98 -2.93 21.41
CA THR A 4 -3.81 -2.06 21.72
C THR A 4 -2.48 -2.81 21.72
N ASP A 5 -2.52 -4.13 21.89
CA ASP A 5 -1.38 -5.03 22.01
C ASP A 5 -1.78 -6.45 21.52
N ARG A 6 -1.51 -7.50 22.30
CA ARG A 6 -1.97 -8.87 22.02
C ARG A 6 -3.15 -9.23 22.91
N ALA A 7 -4.21 -9.75 22.30
CA ALA A 7 -5.36 -10.27 23.01
C ALA A 7 -5.67 -11.70 22.58
N ILE A 8 -6.20 -12.51 23.50
CA ILE A 8 -6.75 -13.82 23.17
C ILE A 8 -7.95 -13.62 22.23
N PHE A 9 -7.97 -14.37 21.13
CA PHE A 9 -9.04 -14.35 20.16
C PHE A 9 -10.28 -15.05 20.74
N ARG A 10 -11.39 -14.32 20.86
CA ARG A 10 -12.63 -14.77 21.53
C ARG A 10 -13.83 -14.71 20.59
N PRO A 11 -14.68 -15.75 20.58
CA PRO A 11 -15.97 -15.70 19.88
C PRO A 11 -16.85 -14.55 20.38
N GLY A 12 -17.64 -13.97 19.47
CA GLY A 12 -18.59 -12.89 19.80
C GLY A 12 -17.96 -11.51 20.02
N VAL A 13 -16.67 -11.34 19.73
CA VAL A 13 -15.95 -10.07 19.87
C VAL A 13 -15.54 -9.54 18.50
N ILE A 14 -15.86 -8.28 18.23
CA ILE A 14 -15.37 -7.56 17.04
C ILE A 14 -14.07 -6.85 17.43
N TYR A 15 -12.98 -7.16 16.70
CA TYR A 15 -11.67 -6.55 16.88
C TYR A 15 -11.42 -5.52 15.79
N VAL A 16 -10.94 -4.34 16.18
CA VAL A 16 -10.64 -3.24 15.26
C VAL A 16 -9.18 -2.80 15.47
N PRO A 17 -8.38 -2.65 14.40
CA PRO A 17 -7.02 -2.14 14.53
C PRO A 17 -7.00 -0.71 15.09
N PRO A 18 -5.99 -0.34 15.87
CA PRO A 18 -5.71 1.06 16.13
C PRO A 18 -5.11 1.69 14.86
N SER A 19 -5.26 3.01 14.73
CA SER A 19 -4.64 3.75 13.64
C SER A 19 -3.13 3.48 13.60
N ASN A 20 -2.55 3.41 12.39
CA ASN A 20 -1.13 3.17 12.17
C ASN A 20 -0.58 1.83 12.72
N HIS A 21 -1.42 0.80 12.92
CA HIS A 21 -0.97 -0.56 13.22
C HIS A 21 -1.71 -1.57 12.35
N HIS A 22 -1.02 -2.62 11.92
CA HIS A 22 -1.67 -3.77 11.30
C HIS A 22 -2.35 -4.63 12.37
N LEU A 23 -3.42 -5.31 11.99
CA LEU A 23 -4.04 -6.34 12.82
C LEU A 23 -3.62 -7.70 12.27
N LEU A 24 -2.93 -8.50 13.09
CA LEU A 24 -2.59 -9.88 12.77
C LEU A 24 -3.47 -10.83 13.56
N VAL A 25 -3.85 -11.93 12.94
CA VAL A 25 -4.64 -12.98 13.56
C VAL A 25 -3.92 -14.31 13.39
N ASN A 26 -3.63 -14.99 14.50
CA ASN A 26 -3.19 -16.38 14.48
C ASN A 26 -4.29 -17.29 15.05
N ARG A 27 -3.97 -18.53 15.43
CA ARG A 27 -4.97 -19.50 15.93
C ARG A 27 -5.58 -19.13 17.28
N THR A 28 -4.87 -18.37 18.10
CA THR A 28 -5.23 -18.12 19.51
C THR A 28 -5.25 -16.64 19.88
N GLU A 29 -4.60 -15.80 19.10
CA GLU A 29 -4.34 -14.41 19.42
C GLU A 29 -4.69 -13.49 18.23
N VAL A 30 -5.08 -12.28 18.58
CA VAL A 30 -5.12 -11.13 17.71
C VAL A 30 -4.14 -10.08 18.24
N ALA A 31 -3.34 -9.51 17.35
CA ALA A 31 -2.26 -8.60 17.72
C ALA A 31 -2.29 -7.33 16.88
N ALA A 32 -2.18 -6.17 17.53
CA ALA A 32 -1.85 -4.91 16.85
C ALA A 32 -0.32 -4.79 16.73
N VAL A 33 0.18 -4.61 15.51
CA VAL A 33 1.62 -4.60 15.22
C VAL A 33 2.03 -3.39 14.41
N PHE A 34 3.18 -2.80 14.75
CA PHE A 34 3.75 -1.67 14.02
C PHE A 34 4.70 -2.17 12.90
N GLY A 35 4.12 -2.73 11.85
CA GLY A 35 4.88 -3.21 10.68
C GLY A 35 5.17 -2.12 9.63
N PRO A 36 6.05 -2.41 8.65
CA PRO A 36 6.14 -1.65 7.41
C PRO A 36 4.79 -1.57 6.71
N ARG A 37 4.54 -0.48 5.96
CA ARG A 37 3.30 -0.33 5.20
C ARG A 37 3.19 -1.39 4.11
N GLU A 38 1.95 -1.83 3.88
CA GLU A 38 1.58 -2.71 2.78
C GLU A 38 0.57 -1.99 1.91
N ASN A 39 0.85 -1.94 0.60
CA ASN A 39 0.09 -1.13 -0.36
C ASN A 39 -0.03 0.35 0.06
N ARG A 40 0.98 0.87 0.77
CA ARG A 40 1.03 2.22 1.39
C ARG A 40 0.02 2.43 2.52
N SER A 41 -0.66 1.37 2.96
CA SER A 41 -1.65 1.38 4.03
C SER A 41 -1.10 0.78 5.33
N ARG A 42 -1.58 1.33 6.44
CA ARG A 42 -1.40 0.79 7.80
C ARG A 42 -2.49 1.35 8.72
N PRO A 43 -3.51 0.56 9.12
CA PRO A 43 -3.70 -0.87 8.88
C PRO A 43 -3.83 -1.23 7.40
N SER A 44 -3.44 -2.47 7.06
CA SER A 44 -3.69 -3.06 5.74
C SER A 44 -4.64 -4.26 5.87
N ILE A 45 -5.59 -4.36 4.94
CA ILE A 45 -6.53 -5.47 4.83
C ILE A 45 -5.79 -6.73 4.37
N ASP A 46 -4.83 -6.60 3.44
CA ASP A 46 -4.00 -7.70 2.97
C ASP A 46 -3.28 -8.39 4.13
N THR A 47 -2.66 -7.61 5.03
CA THR A 47 -1.97 -8.14 6.21
C THR A 47 -2.91 -8.94 7.13
N LEU A 48 -4.13 -8.45 7.35
CA LEU A 48 -5.14 -9.12 8.18
C LEU A 48 -5.60 -10.43 7.53
N PHE A 49 -5.98 -10.38 6.26
CA PHE A 49 -6.49 -11.54 5.54
C PHE A 49 -5.42 -12.61 5.38
N ARG A 50 -4.20 -12.21 5.01
CA ARG A 50 -3.07 -13.13 4.85
C ARG A 50 -2.73 -13.86 6.14
N SER A 51 -2.62 -13.14 7.27
CA SER A 51 -2.33 -13.78 8.57
C SER A 51 -3.46 -14.72 9.01
N ALA A 52 -4.71 -14.26 8.91
CA ALA A 52 -5.87 -15.10 9.23
C ALA A 52 -5.86 -16.40 8.39
N ALA A 53 -5.66 -16.28 7.07
CA ALA A 53 -5.61 -17.40 6.13
C ALA A 53 -4.46 -18.37 6.44
N ALA A 54 -3.25 -17.86 6.67
CA ALA A 54 -2.08 -18.68 6.95
C ALA A 54 -2.25 -19.53 8.23
N TYR A 55 -2.85 -18.96 9.28
CA TYR A 55 -2.98 -19.70 10.54
C TYR A 55 -4.25 -20.55 10.63
N ASN A 56 -5.34 -20.16 9.94
CA ASN A 56 -6.67 -20.76 10.12
C ASN A 56 -7.24 -21.43 8.86
N GLY A 57 -6.65 -21.25 7.68
CA GLY A 57 -6.98 -21.94 6.43
C GLY A 57 -8.48 -21.91 6.08
N THR A 58 -9.06 -23.09 5.89
CA THR A 58 -10.48 -23.33 5.56
C THR A 58 -11.49 -22.79 6.58
N ARG A 59 -11.02 -22.33 7.75
CA ARG A 59 -11.86 -21.73 8.80
C ARG A 59 -11.98 -20.21 8.67
N VAL A 60 -11.46 -19.62 7.59
CA VAL A 60 -11.51 -18.18 7.34
C VAL A 60 -12.61 -17.85 6.36
N ILE A 61 -13.43 -16.88 6.72
CA ILE A 61 -14.35 -16.18 5.81
C ILE A 61 -13.83 -14.75 5.70
N ALA A 62 -13.38 -14.37 4.52
CA ALA A 62 -12.91 -13.03 4.22
C ALA A 62 -13.96 -12.30 3.38
N ILE A 63 -14.31 -11.09 3.81
CA ILE A 63 -15.35 -10.29 3.18
C ILE A 63 -14.77 -8.91 2.87
N LEU A 64 -14.67 -8.60 1.58
CA LEU A 64 -14.20 -7.32 1.10
C LEU A 64 -15.40 -6.40 0.82
N LEU A 65 -15.42 -5.23 1.46
CA LEU A 65 -16.50 -4.25 1.33
C LEU A 65 -16.06 -3.08 0.45
N THR A 66 -16.94 -2.09 0.31
CA THR A 66 -16.70 -0.80 -0.36
C THR A 66 -15.35 -0.18 0.05
N GLY A 67 -14.62 0.35 -0.92
CA GLY A 67 -13.31 0.94 -0.70
C GLY A 67 -12.65 1.39 -2.01
N TYR A 68 -11.53 2.10 -1.86
CA TYR A 68 -10.69 2.52 -2.97
C TYR A 68 -9.41 1.67 -2.99
N LEU A 69 -8.69 1.71 -4.12
CA LEU A 69 -7.40 1.02 -4.31
C LEU A 69 -7.55 -0.51 -4.27
N ASN A 70 -6.44 -1.20 -3.97
CA ASN A 70 -6.30 -2.65 -4.08
C ASN A 70 -5.94 -3.33 -2.75
N ASP A 71 -5.92 -2.60 -1.63
CA ASP A 71 -5.63 -3.17 -0.30
C ASP A 71 -6.75 -4.14 0.10
N GLY A 72 -6.40 -5.42 0.21
CA GLY A 72 -7.29 -6.52 0.51
C GLY A 72 -7.45 -7.52 -0.64
N VAL A 73 -7.14 -7.15 -1.89
CA VAL A 73 -7.29 -8.05 -3.05
C VAL A 73 -6.31 -9.22 -2.97
N ASN A 74 -5.04 -8.93 -2.66
CA ASN A 74 -4.01 -9.96 -2.50
C ASN A 74 -4.24 -10.81 -1.26
N GLY A 75 -4.74 -10.20 -0.18
CA GLY A 75 -5.16 -10.90 1.02
C GLY A 75 -6.33 -11.84 0.74
N LEU A 76 -7.30 -11.42 -0.08
CA LEU A 76 -8.44 -12.24 -0.48
C LEU A 76 -7.98 -13.41 -1.36
N ALA A 77 -7.04 -13.18 -2.27
CA ALA A 77 -6.38 -14.25 -3.03
C ALA A 77 -5.65 -15.24 -2.10
N ALA A 78 -4.94 -14.75 -1.07
CA ALA A 78 -4.29 -15.59 -0.08
C ALA A 78 -5.31 -16.46 0.71
N VAL A 79 -6.48 -15.90 1.03
CA VAL A 79 -7.57 -16.66 1.66
C VAL A 79 -8.01 -17.81 0.76
N LYS A 80 -8.22 -17.58 -0.53
CA LYS A 80 -8.56 -18.64 -1.50
C LYS A 80 -7.46 -19.68 -1.65
N GLN A 81 -6.21 -19.26 -1.74
CA GLN A 81 -5.05 -20.15 -1.82
C GLN A 81 -4.93 -21.06 -0.58
N CYS A 82 -5.37 -20.59 0.59
CA CYS A 82 -5.44 -21.38 1.83
C CYS A 82 -6.77 -22.14 2.02
N GLY A 83 -7.67 -22.13 1.04
CA GLY A 83 -8.96 -22.83 1.05
C GLY A 83 -10.05 -22.17 1.89
N GLY A 84 -9.87 -20.92 2.30
CA GLY A 84 -10.93 -20.13 2.94
C GLY A 84 -11.98 -19.64 1.94
N VAL A 85 -13.01 -18.98 2.46
CA VAL A 85 -14.12 -18.42 1.67
C VAL A 85 -13.87 -16.94 1.41
N ALA A 86 -13.98 -16.52 0.15
CA ALA A 86 -13.90 -15.13 -0.27
C ALA A 86 -15.27 -14.59 -0.68
N MET A 87 -15.70 -13.50 -0.06
CA MET A 87 -16.91 -12.78 -0.43
C MET A 87 -16.59 -11.32 -0.71
N VAL A 88 -17.36 -10.71 -1.59
CA VAL A 88 -17.20 -9.30 -1.94
C VAL A 88 -18.57 -8.61 -1.92
N GLN A 89 -18.61 -7.37 -1.44
CA GLN A 89 -19.80 -6.53 -1.54
C GLN A 89 -20.13 -6.27 -3.01
N SER A 90 -21.41 -6.36 -3.37
CA SER A 90 -21.94 -5.97 -4.67
C SER A 90 -21.48 -4.55 -5.06
N PRO A 91 -20.71 -4.38 -6.16
CA PRO A 91 -20.24 -3.06 -6.58
C PRO A 91 -21.37 -2.07 -6.84
N GLN A 92 -22.57 -2.55 -7.16
CA GLN A 92 -23.73 -1.71 -7.49
C GLN A 92 -24.28 -0.91 -6.30
N GLU A 93 -23.99 -1.33 -5.07
CA GLU A 93 -24.39 -0.64 -3.82
C GLU A 93 -23.20 -0.14 -3.01
N ALA A 94 -21.99 -0.25 -3.55
CA ALA A 94 -20.78 0.24 -2.92
C ALA A 94 -20.63 1.75 -3.17
N ASP A 95 -20.45 2.53 -2.11
CA ASP A 95 -20.14 3.97 -2.22
C ASP A 95 -18.82 4.21 -2.99
N ALA A 96 -17.88 3.28 -2.86
CA ALA A 96 -16.61 3.22 -3.57
C ALA A 96 -16.47 1.80 -4.19
N PRO A 97 -16.87 1.62 -5.46
CA PRO A 97 -16.94 0.30 -6.09
C PRO A 97 -15.58 -0.23 -6.58
N ASP A 98 -14.54 0.60 -6.63
CA ASP A 98 -13.24 0.26 -7.20
C ASP A 98 -12.65 -1.01 -6.55
N LEU A 99 -12.60 -1.07 -5.21
CA LEU A 99 -12.01 -2.20 -4.51
C LEU A 99 -12.81 -3.51 -4.72
N PRO A 100 -14.15 -3.54 -4.55
CA PRO A 100 -14.97 -4.68 -4.94
C PRO A 100 -14.78 -5.14 -6.40
N GLU A 101 -14.76 -4.21 -7.35
CA GLU A 101 -14.54 -4.54 -8.77
C GLU A 101 -13.17 -5.17 -9.00
N ASN A 102 -12.13 -4.63 -8.37
CA ASN A 102 -10.76 -5.17 -8.50
C ASN A 102 -10.66 -6.56 -7.91
N ALA A 103 -11.32 -6.81 -6.77
CA ALA A 103 -11.39 -8.13 -6.15
C ALA A 103 -12.06 -9.16 -7.08
N ILE A 104 -13.21 -8.82 -7.67
CA ILE A 104 -13.94 -9.70 -8.60
C ILE A 104 -13.12 -10.01 -9.86
N ARG A 105 -12.32 -9.06 -10.35
CA ARG A 105 -11.50 -9.25 -11.54
C ARG A 105 -10.28 -10.16 -11.29
N GLN A 106 -9.72 -10.13 -10.09
CA GLN A 106 -8.42 -10.75 -9.80
C GLN A 106 -8.53 -12.04 -8.97
N VAL A 107 -9.65 -12.24 -8.27
CA VAL A 107 -9.84 -13.37 -7.36
C VAL A 107 -11.07 -14.17 -7.76
N ASP A 108 -10.98 -15.50 -7.67
CA ASP A 108 -12.14 -16.40 -7.79
C ASP A 108 -13.01 -16.29 -6.53
N VAL A 109 -13.80 -15.21 -6.47
CA VAL A 109 -14.69 -14.89 -5.35
C VAL A 109 -15.84 -15.88 -5.30
N ASP A 110 -16.12 -16.45 -4.12
CA ASP A 110 -17.19 -17.44 -3.96
C ASP A 110 -18.58 -16.79 -4.11
N GLN A 111 -18.75 -15.57 -3.59
CA GLN A 111 -20.03 -14.86 -3.61
C GLN A 111 -19.87 -13.34 -3.71
N VAL A 112 -20.71 -12.73 -4.54
CA VAL A 112 -20.93 -11.27 -4.59
C VAL A 112 -22.27 -10.98 -3.94
N LEU A 113 -22.27 -10.22 -2.85
CA LEU A 113 -23.42 -10.09 -1.94
C LEU A 113 -23.78 -8.64 -1.67
N THR A 114 -25.06 -8.34 -1.50
CA THR A 114 -25.49 -7.07 -0.91
C THR A 114 -25.16 -7.03 0.60
N LEU A 115 -25.06 -5.85 1.20
CA LEU A 115 -24.80 -5.68 2.64
C LEU A 115 -25.83 -6.42 3.51
N GLU A 116 -27.09 -6.45 3.05
CA GLU A 116 -28.15 -7.22 3.72
C GLU A 116 -27.89 -8.74 3.67
N GLN A 117 -27.43 -9.23 2.51
CA GLN A 117 -27.11 -10.65 2.32
C GLN A 117 -25.87 -11.08 3.11
N VAL A 118 -24.87 -10.21 3.25
CA VAL A 118 -23.62 -10.51 3.99
C VAL A 118 -23.93 -11.03 5.40
N ALA A 119 -24.82 -10.38 6.14
CA ALA A 119 -25.15 -10.78 7.51
C ALA A 119 -25.84 -12.16 7.57
N ALA A 120 -26.73 -12.44 6.62
CA ALA A 120 -27.39 -13.74 6.52
C ALA A 120 -26.40 -14.85 6.17
N GLU A 121 -25.48 -14.55 5.25
CA GLU A 121 -24.51 -15.52 4.75
C GLU A 121 -23.43 -15.87 5.77
N ILE A 122 -22.95 -14.90 6.55
CA ILE A 122 -22.05 -15.16 7.69
C ILE A 122 -22.71 -16.15 8.66
N ARG A 123 -23.99 -15.93 9.02
CA ARG A 123 -24.70 -16.84 9.93
C ARG A 123 -24.84 -18.25 9.37
N ARG A 124 -25.07 -18.36 8.05
CA ARG A 124 -25.23 -19.64 7.36
C ARG A 124 -23.93 -20.45 7.37
N ILE A 125 -22.80 -19.81 7.04
CA ILE A 125 -21.51 -20.51 6.91
C ILE A 125 -20.81 -20.73 8.25
N ALA A 126 -20.89 -19.78 9.19
CA ALA A 126 -20.18 -19.90 10.47
C ALA A 126 -20.64 -21.11 11.32
N GLY A 127 -21.85 -21.62 11.08
CA GLY A 127 -22.38 -22.82 11.72
C GLY A 127 -22.14 -24.13 10.96
N ALA A 128 -21.59 -24.08 9.74
CA ALA A 128 -21.37 -25.26 8.92
C ALA A 128 -20.11 -26.03 9.38
N PRO A 129 -20.13 -27.38 9.35
CA PRO A 129 -18.92 -28.17 9.57
C PRO A 129 -17.89 -27.88 8.47
N VAL A 130 -16.62 -27.85 8.85
CA VAL A 130 -15.50 -27.71 7.92
C VAL A 130 -14.95 -29.10 7.66
N ASP A 131 -15.23 -29.65 6.47
CA ASP A 131 -14.95 -31.04 6.13
C ASP A 131 -13.45 -31.33 5.88
N GLN A 132 -12.61 -30.30 5.73
CA GLN A 132 -11.17 -30.46 5.47
C GLN A 132 -10.32 -29.60 6.43
N PRO A 133 -9.56 -30.21 7.35
CA PRO A 133 -8.67 -29.47 8.23
C PRO A 133 -7.32 -29.28 7.53
N VAL A 134 -6.98 -28.00 7.29
CA VAL A 134 -5.64 -27.51 6.90
C VAL A 134 -5.25 -27.81 5.45
N VAL A 135 -5.37 -26.80 4.59
CA VAL A 135 -4.63 -26.72 3.33
C VAL A 135 -3.15 -26.49 3.65
N ASN A 136 -2.25 -27.14 2.90
CA ASN A 136 -0.82 -26.87 2.99
C ASN A 136 -0.59 -25.41 2.55
N VAL A 137 -0.35 -24.51 3.51
CA VAL A 137 -0.21 -23.08 3.24
C VAL A 137 1.00 -22.87 2.35
N PRO A 138 0.86 -22.21 1.19
CA PRO A 138 1.99 -21.85 0.33
C PRO A 138 3.11 -21.16 1.12
N GLU A 139 4.36 -21.55 0.85
CA GLU A 139 5.52 -21.05 1.59
C GLU A 139 5.66 -19.52 1.46
N GLU A 140 5.32 -18.97 0.29
CA GLU A 140 5.36 -17.54 0.00
C GLU A 140 4.40 -16.75 0.91
N ILE A 141 3.20 -17.29 1.15
CA ILE A 141 2.23 -16.70 2.09
C ILE A 141 2.81 -16.67 3.50
N MET A 142 3.41 -17.78 3.92
CA MET A 142 3.92 -17.90 5.28
C MET A 142 5.14 -16.99 5.50
N GLU A 143 6.02 -16.84 4.51
CA GLU A 143 7.14 -15.90 4.58
C GLU A 143 6.66 -14.44 4.62
N GLU A 144 5.67 -14.05 3.82
CA GLU A 144 5.11 -12.69 3.87
C GLU A 144 4.47 -12.36 5.23
N VAL A 145 3.79 -13.33 5.87
CA VAL A 145 3.26 -13.14 7.24
C VAL A 145 4.40 -12.91 8.24
N LYS A 146 5.52 -13.64 8.13
CA LYS A 146 6.68 -13.45 9.00
C LYS A 146 7.26 -12.04 8.87
N PHE A 147 7.23 -11.44 7.68
CA PHE A 147 7.66 -10.04 7.49
C PHE A 147 6.74 -9.07 8.24
N SER A 148 5.41 -9.30 8.18
CA SER A 148 4.44 -8.51 8.95
C SER A 148 4.60 -8.65 10.46
N GLU A 149 5.14 -9.79 10.94
CA GLU A 149 5.44 -10.06 12.34
C GLU A 149 6.78 -9.46 12.85
N HIS A 150 7.39 -8.54 12.09
CA HIS A 150 8.69 -7.91 12.38
C HIS A 150 9.90 -8.85 12.29
N GLN A 151 9.81 -9.97 11.57
CA GLN A 151 11.01 -10.70 11.19
C GLN A 151 11.55 -10.07 9.92
N VAL A 152 12.55 -9.19 10.05
CA VAL A 152 13.30 -8.69 8.88
C VAL A 152 13.96 -9.90 8.23
N PRO A 153 13.63 -10.24 6.96
CA PRO A 153 14.25 -11.35 6.29
C PRO A 153 15.74 -11.06 6.04
N ASP A 154 16.54 -12.11 6.22
CA ASP A 154 17.84 -12.22 5.59
C ASP A 154 17.69 -12.11 4.05
N LEU A 155 18.71 -11.57 3.38
CA LEU A 155 18.82 -11.51 1.93
C LEU A 155 18.60 -12.87 1.26
N ASP A 156 19.09 -13.97 1.87
CA ASP A 156 18.91 -15.32 1.32
C ASP A 156 17.42 -15.71 1.22
N ARG A 157 16.61 -15.30 2.22
CA ARG A 157 15.16 -15.54 2.23
C ARG A 157 14.44 -14.65 1.22
N MET A 158 14.92 -13.44 1.00
CA MET A 158 14.36 -12.57 -0.02
C MET A 158 14.59 -13.13 -1.43
N ASP A 159 15.77 -13.68 -1.69
CA ASP A 159 16.08 -14.31 -2.97
C ASP A 159 15.28 -15.60 -3.21
N ALA A 160 14.90 -16.31 -2.15
CA ALA A 160 13.99 -17.44 -2.25
C ALA A 160 12.56 -17.00 -2.63
N LEU A 161 12.08 -15.89 -2.06
CA LEU A 161 10.72 -15.37 -2.27
C LEU A 161 10.45 -14.93 -3.71
N GLY A 162 11.45 -14.35 -4.37
CA GLY A 162 11.22 -13.65 -5.63
C GLY A 162 12.48 -13.28 -6.39
N ASP A 163 12.28 -12.67 -7.55
CA ASP A 163 13.38 -12.23 -8.40
C ASP A 163 13.78 -10.78 -8.07
N ARG A 164 15.07 -10.54 -7.84
CA ARG A 164 15.59 -9.17 -7.62
C ARG A 164 15.32 -8.29 -8.82
N THR A 165 14.86 -7.07 -8.56
CA THR A 165 14.53 -6.09 -9.58
C THR A 165 15.57 -4.94 -9.59
N PRO A 166 15.72 -4.21 -10.70
CA PRO A 166 16.51 -2.99 -10.73
C PRO A 166 15.79 -1.78 -10.11
N TYR A 167 14.58 -1.97 -9.58
CA TYR A 167 13.75 -0.90 -9.02
C TYR A 167 13.99 -0.71 -7.52
N THR A 168 13.69 0.49 -7.03
CA THR A 168 13.84 0.85 -5.62
C THR A 168 12.50 1.10 -4.95
N CYS A 169 12.41 0.75 -3.68
CA CYS A 169 11.23 0.96 -2.85
C CYS A 169 10.94 2.47 -2.72
N PRO A 170 9.72 2.95 -3.05
CA PRO A 170 9.39 4.37 -2.95
C PRO A 170 9.31 4.86 -1.50
N GLU A 171 9.09 3.97 -0.53
CA GLU A 171 9.00 4.32 0.89
C GLU A 171 10.37 4.40 1.59
N CYS A 172 11.35 3.58 1.21
CA CYS A 172 12.65 3.50 1.91
C CYS A 172 13.91 3.55 1.04
N GLY A 173 13.78 3.52 -0.29
CA GLY A 173 14.91 3.49 -1.23
C GLY A 173 15.65 2.15 -1.32
N GLY A 174 15.20 1.12 -0.59
CA GLY A 174 15.80 -0.21 -0.61
C GLY A 174 15.51 -1.00 -1.89
N THR A 175 16.29 -2.07 -2.14
CA THR A 175 16.08 -3.01 -3.24
C THR A 175 14.70 -3.69 -3.15
N LEU A 176 14.10 -3.98 -4.31
CA LEU A 176 12.83 -4.69 -4.44
C LEU A 176 12.98 -6.06 -5.09
N TRP A 177 12.16 -7.00 -4.64
CA TRP A 177 11.97 -8.34 -5.22
C TRP A 177 10.54 -8.45 -5.76
N ASN A 178 10.39 -9.09 -6.92
CA ASN A 178 9.08 -9.48 -7.44
C ASN A 178 8.74 -10.91 -6.96
N VAL A 179 7.73 -11.03 -6.12
CA VAL A 179 7.31 -12.28 -5.47
C VAL A 179 6.69 -13.24 -6.47
N LYS A 180 7.09 -14.50 -6.40
CA LYS A 180 6.59 -15.57 -7.30
C LYS A 180 5.17 -15.99 -6.90
N GLY A 181 4.35 -16.37 -7.90
CA GLY A 181 3.06 -17.05 -7.67
C GLY A 181 1.92 -16.18 -7.11
N ARG A 182 2.10 -14.86 -7.02
CA ARG A 182 1.09 -13.90 -6.56
C ARG A 182 0.30 -13.33 -7.73
N ASP A 183 0.60 -12.09 -8.10
CA ASP A 183 -0.10 -11.32 -9.12
C ASP A 183 0.65 -11.43 -10.46
N PRO A 184 -0.01 -11.80 -11.57
CA PRO A 184 0.58 -11.74 -12.92
C PRO A 184 1.14 -10.35 -13.28
N ALA A 185 0.57 -9.28 -12.74
CA ALA A 185 1.01 -7.91 -12.96
C ALA A 185 2.21 -7.49 -12.08
N GLY A 186 2.52 -8.27 -11.04
CA GLY A 186 3.70 -8.13 -10.18
C GLY A 186 3.38 -7.75 -8.74
N HIS A 187 4.05 -8.42 -7.79
CA HIS A 187 3.97 -8.13 -6.35
C HIS A 187 5.37 -7.83 -5.81
N TYR A 188 5.60 -6.60 -5.34
CA TYR A 188 6.93 -6.15 -4.96
C TYR A 188 7.12 -6.06 -3.45
N VAL A 189 8.20 -6.64 -2.93
CA VAL A 189 8.58 -6.57 -1.52
C VAL A 189 10.00 -6.01 -1.39
N CYS A 190 10.24 -5.11 -0.44
CA CYS A 190 11.59 -4.62 -0.13
C CYS A 190 12.22 -5.36 1.05
N HIS A 191 13.54 -5.28 1.18
CA HIS A 191 14.29 -5.92 2.28
C HIS A 191 13.89 -5.44 3.69
N THR A 192 13.18 -4.31 3.81
CA THR A 192 12.64 -3.81 5.08
C THR A 192 11.19 -4.21 5.33
N GLY A 193 10.56 -4.94 4.39
CA GLY A 193 9.21 -5.49 4.50
C GLY A 193 8.07 -4.61 3.93
N HIS A 194 8.36 -3.50 3.25
CA HIS A 194 7.31 -2.80 2.50
C HIS A 194 6.85 -3.65 1.32
N SER A 195 5.54 -3.71 1.10
CA SER A 195 4.89 -4.57 0.11
C SER A 195 3.98 -3.73 -0.80
N PHE A 196 3.96 -4.02 -2.10
CA PHE A 196 3.22 -3.26 -3.11
C PHE A 196 2.62 -4.15 -4.21
N THR A 197 1.37 -3.89 -4.59
CA THR A 197 0.87 -4.20 -5.94
C THR A 197 1.52 -3.28 -6.96
N ILE A 198 1.43 -3.61 -8.25
CA ILE A 198 1.93 -2.75 -9.32
C ILE A 198 1.32 -1.34 -9.26
N GLU A 199 0.03 -1.19 -8.98
CA GLU A 199 -0.63 0.11 -8.91
C GLU A 199 -0.17 0.92 -7.70
N SER A 200 -0.05 0.27 -6.54
CA SER A 200 0.45 0.94 -5.33
C SER A 200 1.92 1.36 -5.49
N PHE A 201 2.71 0.54 -6.17
CA PHE A 201 4.10 0.84 -6.51
C PHE A 201 4.22 2.04 -7.45
N LEU A 202 3.46 2.07 -8.55
CA LEU A 202 3.42 3.20 -9.49
C LEU A 202 2.94 4.49 -8.80
N SER A 203 1.89 4.38 -7.98
CA SER A 203 1.38 5.52 -7.22
C SER A 203 2.41 6.02 -6.20
N GLY A 204 3.18 5.12 -5.58
CA GLY A 204 4.30 5.47 -4.70
C GLY A 204 5.43 6.21 -5.43
N GLN A 205 5.79 5.76 -6.64
CA GLN A 205 6.77 6.48 -7.47
C GLN A 205 6.28 7.89 -7.85
N ALA A 206 5.01 8.02 -8.21
CA ALA A 206 4.41 9.31 -8.54
C ALA A 206 4.50 10.29 -7.35
N GLU A 207 4.21 9.82 -6.13
CA GLU A 207 4.38 10.62 -4.91
C GLU A 207 5.83 11.03 -4.66
N VAL A 208 6.80 10.12 -4.85
CA VAL A 208 8.24 10.43 -4.70
C VAL A 208 8.67 11.50 -5.71
N ILE A 209 8.22 11.41 -6.95
CA ILE A 209 8.52 12.40 -8.00
C ILE A 209 7.94 13.76 -7.59
N GLU A 210 6.66 13.81 -7.24
CA GLU A 210 6.00 15.06 -6.85
C GLU A 210 6.69 15.72 -5.64
N ASN A 211 6.96 14.94 -4.59
CA ASN A 211 7.64 15.42 -3.39
C ASN A 211 9.05 15.95 -3.70
N SER A 212 9.78 15.28 -4.58
CA SER A 212 11.11 15.72 -5.02
C SER A 212 11.05 17.04 -5.78
N LEU A 213 10.05 17.23 -6.64
CA LEU A 213 9.85 18.47 -7.38
C LEU A 213 9.44 19.62 -6.45
N TRP A 214 8.57 19.38 -5.45
CA TRP A 214 8.25 20.38 -4.43
C TRP A 214 9.46 20.76 -3.58
N ALA A 215 10.31 19.80 -3.22
CA ALA A 215 11.57 20.08 -2.55
C ALA A 215 12.47 20.97 -3.41
N ALA A 216 12.61 20.67 -4.70
CA ALA A 216 13.38 21.50 -5.63
C ALA A 216 12.82 22.93 -5.73
N VAL A 217 11.49 23.11 -5.82
CA VAL A 217 10.85 24.43 -5.81
C VAL A 217 11.19 25.21 -4.55
N ARG A 218 11.10 24.58 -3.37
CA ARG A 218 11.48 25.21 -2.09
C ARG A 218 12.93 25.69 -2.10
N TYR A 219 13.87 24.83 -2.48
CA TYR A 219 15.29 25.20 -2.51
C TYR A 219 15.61 26.31 -3.52
N LEU A 220 14.95 26.32 -4.68
CA LEU A 220 15.08 27.41 -5.65
C LEU A 220 14.57 28.75 -5.08
N GLN A 221 13.43 28.74 -4.39
CA GLN A 221 12.86 29.92 -3.75
C GLN A 221 13.73 30.42 -2.57
N GLU A 222 14.20 29.52 -1.72
CA GLU A 222 15.11 29.83 -0.61
C GLU A 222 16.41 30.46 -1.14
N ARG A 223 17.01 29.88 -2.18
CA ARG A 223 18.20 30.44 -2.83
C ARG A 223 17.93 31.82 -3.44
N ALA A 224 16.78 32.02 -4.08
CA ALA A 224 16.37 33.33 -4.59
C ALA A 224 16.24 34.38 -3.47
N ASN A 225 15.72 33.99 -2.31
CA ASN A 225 15.61 34.87 -1.14
C ASN A 225 16.98 35.23 -0.55
N VAL A 226 17.93 34.29 -0.50
CA VAL A 226 19.32 34.56 -0.10
C VAL A 226 19.98 35.55 -1.06
N LEU A 227 19.84 35.34 -2.38
CA LEU A 227 20.36 36.25 -3.40
C LEU A 227 19.74 37.65 -3.28
N LYS A 228 18.44 37.75 -2.98
CA LYS A 228 17.77 39.03 -2.73
C LYS A 228 18.39 39.78 -1.55
N LYS A 229 18.69 39.07 -0.46
CA LYS A 229 19.38 39.66 0.71
C LYS A 229 20.78 40.17 0.35
N LEU A 230 21.57 39.34 -0.34
CA LEU A 230 22.93 39.72 -0.79
C LEU A 230 22.91 40.89 -1.77
N SER A 231 21.94 40.95 -2.67
CA SER A 231 21.73 42.08 -3.59
C SER A 231 21.45 43.37 -2.84
N THR A 232 20.62 43.31 -1.80
CA THR A 232 20.29 44.47 -0.95
C THR A 232 21.53 44.96 -0.20
N ASP A 233 22.32 44.04 0.37
CA ASP A 233 23.58 44.37 1.07
C ASP A 233 24.66 44.90 0.11
N ALA A 234 24.74 44.39 -1.13
CA ALA A 234 25.66 44.91 -2.14
C ALA A 234 25.27 46.32 -2.58
N ARG A 235 23.96 46.59 -2.69
CA ARG A 235 23.42 47.90 -3.07
C ARG A 235 23.73 48.97 -2.01
N THR A 236 23.57 48.66 -0.72
CA THR A 236 23.93 49.60 0.36
C THR A 236 25.42 49.92 0.40
N ARG A 237 26.27 49.04 -0.12
CA ARG A 237 27.73 49.23 -0.22
C ARG A 237 28.18 49.84 -1.55
N GLY A 238 27.26 50.24 -2.43
CA GLY A 238 27.57 50.86 -3.72
C GLY A 238 28.21 49.91 -4.76
N LYS A 239 28.05 48.58 -4.60
CA LYS A 239 28.62 47.58 -5.53
C LYS A 239 27.64 47.21 -6.66
N GLU A 240 27.43 48.13 -7.59
CA GLU A 240 26.40 47.99 -8.65
C GLU A 240 26.53 46.72 -9.50
N SER A 241 27.74 46.39 -9.96
CA SER A 241 27.98 45.17 -10.77
C SER A 241 27.59 43.90 -10.01
N THR A 242 27.89 43.83 -8.71
CA THR A 242 27.54 42.68 -7.87
C THR A 242 26.05 42.61 -7.59
N THR A 243 25.38 43.75 -7.39
CA THR A 243 23.92 43.83 -7.26
C THR A 243 23.24 43.24 -8.51
N ALA A 244 23.69 43.63 -9.70
CA ALA A 244 23.13 43.15 -10.96
C ALA A 244 23.29 41.62 -11.15
N ASP A 245 24.46 41.05 -10.82
CA ASP A 245 24.68 39.58 -10.89
C ASP A 245 23.75 38.82 -9.94
N PHE A 246 23.58 39.29 -8.70
CA PHE A 246 22.65 38.67 -7.76
C PHE A 246 21.19 38.77 -8.19
N GLU A 247 20.77 39.89 -8.78
CA GLU A 247 19.42 40.07 -9.31
C GLU A 247 19.15 39.16 -10.50
N GLN A 248 20.09 39.06 -11.43
CA GLN A 248 19.98 38.16 -12.58
C GLN A 248 19.79 36.70 -12.13
N ARG A 249 20.67 36.21 -11.24
CA ARG A 249 20.57 34.84 -10.71
C ARG A 249 19.29 34.61 -9.93
N MET A 250 18.84 35.59 -9.16
CA MET A 250 17.56 35.51 -8.43
C MET A 250 16.40 35.30 -9.41
N ASP A 251 16.36 36.04 -10.52
CA ASP A 251 15.29 35.94 -11.50
C ASP A 251 15.33 34.62 -12.27
N GLU A 252 16.52 34.09 -12.56
CA GLU A 252 16.68 32.73 -13.10
C GLU A 252 16.10 31.66 -12.15
N MET A 253 16.44 31.72 -10.86
CA MET A 253 15.90 30.78 -9.86
C MET A 253 14.37 30.85 -9.78
N LYS A 254 13.79 32.06 -9.78
CA LYS A 254 12.33 32.25 -9.80
C LYS A 254 11.68 31.66 -11.05
N LYS A 255 12.30 31.87 -12.23
CA LYS A 255 11.81 31.30 -13.50
C LYS A 255 11.79 29.77 -13.45
N HIS A 256 12.87 29.14 -12.98
CA HIS A 256 12.93 27.68 -12.83
C HIS A 256 11.87 27.17 -11.84
N ALA A 257 11.71 27.82 -10.69
CA ALA A 257 10.69 27.45 -9.71
C ALA A 257 9.27 27.52 -10.29
N LEU A 258 8.97 28.53 -11.12
CA LEU A 258 7.68 28.69 -11.79
C LEU A 258 7.42 27.62 -12.85
N ILE A 259 8.46 27.15 -13.56
CA ILE A 259 8.33 26.06 -14.55
C ILE A 259 7.99 24.76 -13.82
N ILE A 260 8.77 24.40 -12.79
CA ILE A 260 8.54 23.17 -12.02
C ILE A 260 7.17 23.22 -11.33
N ARG A 261 6.79 24.34 -10.74
CA ARG A 261 5.47 24.50 -10.12
C ARG A 261 4.33 24.29 -11.13
N ARG A 262 4.43 24.86 -12.33
CA ARG A 262 3.41 24.64 -13.39
C ARG A 262 3.34 23.18 -13.80
N PHE A 263 4.47 22.50 -13.88
CA PHE A 263 4.53 21.08 -14.19
C PHE A 263 3.83 20.23 -13.11
N ILE A 264 4.09 20.48 -11.82
CA ILE A 264 3.39 19.80 -10.71
C ILE A 264 1.88 20.08 -10.77
N MET A 265 1.49 21.36 -10.93
CA MET A 265 0.09 21.77 -10.94
C MET A 265 -0.71 21.26 -12.16
N SER A 266 -0.05 20.65 -13.15
CA SER A 266 -0.74 20.00 -14.27
C SER A 266 -1.48 18.72 -13.86
N GLY A 267 -1.18 18.16 -12.67
CA GLY A 267 -1.82 16.95 -12.17
C GLY A 267 -1.32 15.65 -12.80
N ILE A 268 -0.25 15.69 -13.59
CA ILE A 268 0.34 14.54 -14.34
C ILE A 268 0.79 13.36 -13.45
N PHE A 269 0.86 13.55 -12.13
CA PHE A 269 1.22 12.52 -11.16
C PHE A 269 0.04 12.06 -10.31
N SER A 270 -1.19 12.50 -10.63
CA SER A 270 -2.39 12.09 -9.92
C SER A 270 -2.69 10.60 -10.14
N ALA A 271 -3.23 9.94 -9.12
CA ALA A 271 -3.55 8.50 -9.12
C ALA A 271 -4.54 8.06 -10.22
N ALA A 272 -5.15 8.99 -10.96
CA ALA A 272 -6.03 8.72 -12.09
C ALA A 272 -5.31 8.26 -13.37
N ASP A 273 -3.97 8.37 -13.44
CA ASP A 273 -3.17 8.00 -14.61
C ASP A 273 -2.60 6.57 -14.58
N THR A 274 -3.00 5.72 -13.61
CA THR A 274 -2.73 4.29 -13.73
C THR A 274 -3.55 3.71 -14.88
N PRO A 275 -2.94 3.05 -15.87
CA PRO A 275 -3.69 2.43 -16.95
C PRO A 275 -4.66 1.42 -16.34
N LYS A 276 -5.97 1.59 -16.55
CA LYS A 276 -6.93 0.50 -16.34
C LYS A 276 -6.44 -0.66 -17.23
N PRO A 277 -6.15 -1.85 -16.68
CA PRO A 277 -5.82 -2.99 -17.54
C PRO A 277 -7.00 -3.20 -18.49
N ALA A 278 -6.68 -3.38 -19.77
CA ALA A 278 -7.68 -3.57 -20.81
C ALA A 278 -8.60 -4.73 -20.42
N ALA A 279 -9.91 -4.51 -20.41
CA ALA A 279 -10.89 -5.56 -20.25
C ALA A 279 -10.67 -6.57 -21.39
N THR A 280 -10.11 -7.73 -21.07
CA THR A 280 -10.08 -8.87 -21.98
C THR A 280 -11.51 -9.35 -22.16
N GLY A 281 -12.07 -9.10 -23.35
CA GLY A 281 -13.33 -9.70 -23.80
C GLY A 281 -13.16 -11.13 -24.27
#